data_AF-A0A7E4V1G6-F1
#
_entry.id   AF-A0A7E4V1G6-F1
#
_cell.length_a   1.000
_cell.length_b   1.000
_cell.length_c   1.000
_cell.angle_alpha   90.00
_cell.angle_beta   90.00
_cell.angle_gamma   90.00
#
_symmetry.space_group_name_H-M   'P 1'
#
loop_
_entity.id
_entity.type
_entity.pdbx_description
1 polymer ?
#
loop_
_entity_poly.entity_id
_entity_poly.type
_entity_poly.pdbx_seq_one_letter_code
_entity_poly.pdbx_strand_id
1 'polypeptide(L)'
;MTNEFPVLKEIFEKHPSIFGYEATDNLIKYIIIITSCLISLSISIVFLYLNFLRILRKNKQHLSSGTYNMQLMLMKALFIQIAIFGLLLVLPITSAYTLTLFGFKQMPVFSLIAIAILGTHAFVDFCVLSYFVRSYREYIKSLVNKVKKKLGLKVKEVVLTQVAPSTSSDMPSRYR
;
A
#
# COMPACT_ATOMS: atom_id res chain seq x y z
N MET A 1 15.14 -13.66 -32.23
CA MET A 1 14.57 -14.45 -31.12
C MET A 1 13.13 -14.88 -31.44
N THR A 2 12.88 -15.53 -32.59
CA THR A 2 11.51 -15.85 -33.05
C THR A 2 11.30 -17.33 -33.42
N ASN A 3 12.32 -18.19 -33.22
CA ASN A 3 12.25 -19.61 -33.61
C ASN A 3 11.89 -20.56 -32.44
N GLU A 4 11.74 -20.08 -31.21
CA GLU A 4 11.58 -20.98 -30.06
C GLU A 4 10.13 -21.39 -29.77
N PHE A 5 9.13 -20.74 -30.36
CA PHE A 5 7.73 -21.07 -30.11
C PHE A 5 6.85 -20.98 -31.38
N PRO A 6 6.84 -22.02 -32.22
CA PRO A 6 6.04 -22.04 -33.46
C PRO A 6 4.54 -21.91 -33.20
N VAL A 7 4.05 -22.45 -32.07
CA VAL A 7 2.64 -22.35 -31.64
C VAL A 7 2.24 -20.90 -31.36
N LEU A 8 3.13 -20.12 -30.74
CA LEU A 8 2.88 -18.70 -30.49
C LEU A 8 2.78 -17.94 -31.81
N LYS A 9 3.69 -18.19 -32.76
CA LYS A 9 3.68 -17.55 -34.08
C LYS A 9 2.38 -17.82 -34.84
N GLU A 10 1.88 -19.05 -34.81
CA GLU A 10 0.62 -19.41 -35.46
C GLU A 10 -0.57 -18.69 -34.83
N ILE A 11 -0.60 -18.57 -33.49
CA ILE A 11 -1.63 -17.80 -32.77
C ILE A 11 -1.52 -16.29 -33.09
N PHE A 12 -0.30 -15.76 -33.22
CA PHE A 12 -0.04 -14.36 -33.59
C PHE A 12 -0.56 -14.03 -35.00
N GLU A 13 -0.32 -14.91 -35.97
CA GLU A 13 -0.79 -14.72 -37.34
C GLU A 13 -2.31 -14.90 -37.46
N LYS A 14 -2.90 -15.82 -36.68
CA LYS A 14 -4.32 -16.14 -36.74
C LYS A 14 -5.22 -15.14 -35.99
N HIS A 15 -4.68 -14.48 -34.97
CA HIS A 15 -5.43 -13.55 -34.13
C HIS A 15 -4.60 -12.28 -33.80
N PRO A 16 -4.35 -11.41 -34.79
CA PRO A 16 -3.61 -10.16 -34.59
C PRO A 16 -4.25 -9.21 -33.56
N SER A 17 -5.55 -9.39 -33.29
CA SER A 17 -6.31 -8.67 -32.26
C SER A 17 -5.92 -9.01 -30.82
N ILE A 18 -5.26 -10.15 -30.56
CA ILE A 18 -4.83 -10.55 -29.19
C ILE A 18 -3.80 -9.56 -28.61
N PHE A 19 -3.03 -8.90 -29.48
CA PHE A 19 -2.02 -7.91 -29.07
C PHE A 19 -2.46 -6.46 -29.28
N GLY A 20 -3.74 -6.23 -29.59
CA GLY A 20 -4.31 -4.88 -29.63
C GLY A 20 -3.70 -3.98 -30.70
N TYR A 21 -3.29 -4.54 -31.85
CA TYR A 21 -2.52 -3.80 -32.86
C TYR A 21 -3.36 -2.99 -33.86
N GLU A 22 -4.69 -3.02 -33.75
CA GLU A 22 -5.55 -2.13 -34.53
C GLU A 22 -6.23 -1.13 -33.60
N ALA A 23 -5.75 0.11 -33.66
CA ALA A 23 -6.48 1.27 -33.14
C ALA A 23 -7.76 1.43 -33.98
N THR A 24 -8.75 0.60 -33.69
CA THR A 24 -10.10 0.74 -34.23
C THR A 24 -10.73 2.00 -33.64
N ASP A 25 -11.65 2.64 -34.37
CA ASP A 25 -12.41 3.80 -33.86
C ASP A 25 -13.07 3.53 -32.49
N ASN A 26 -13.34 2.26 -32.19
CA ASN A 26 -13.88 1.82 -30.91
C ASN A 26 -12.88 2.00 -29.75
N LEU A 27 -11.59 1.75 -29.98
CA LEU A 27 -10.55 1.92 -28.95
C LEU A 27 -10.43 3.38 -28.50
N ILE A 28 -10.43 4.33 -29.45
CA ILE A 28 -10.42 5.76 -29.15
C ILE A 28 -11.66 6.16 -28.34
N LYS A 29 -12.85 5.65 -28.72
CA LYS A 29 -14.09 5.88 -27.96
C LYS A 29 -13.99 5.36 -26.53
N TYR A 30 -13.47 4.15 -26.31
CA TYR A 30 -13.29 3.59 -24.97
C TYR A 30 -12.31 4.41 -24.13
N ILE A 31 -11.21 4.88 -24.72
CA ILE A 31 -10.23 5.74 -24.02
C ILE A 31 -10.88 7.04 -23.55
N ILE A 32 -11.66 7.69 -24.42
CA ILE A 32 -12.38 8.93 -24.07
C ILE A 32 -13.37 8.66 -22.94
N ILE A 33 -14.15 7.57 -23.01
CA ILE A 33 -15.12 7.21 -21.98
C ILE A 33 -14.42 6.96 -20.64
N ILE A 34 -13.37 6.14 -20.61
CA ILE A 34 -12.62 5.81 -19.39
C ILE A 34 -12.00 7.08 -18.79
N THR A 35 -11.35 7.91 -19.61
CA THR A 35 -10.72 9.16 -19.16
C THR A 35 -11.76 10.14 -18.61
N SER A 36 -12.91 10.28 -19.28
CA SER A 36 -14.00 11.15 -18.81
C SER A 36 -14.59 10.67 -17.48
N CYS A 37 -14.73 9.35 -17.31
CA CYS A 37 -15.18 8.74 -16.06
C CYS A 37 -14.20 9.00 -14.92
N LEU A 38 -12.89 8.84 -15.16
CA LEU A 38 -11.84 9.10 -14.16
C LEU A 38 -11.81 10.56 -13.71
N ILE A 39 -11.97 11.50 -14.65
CA ILE A 39 -12.05 12.94 -14.34
C ILE A 39 -13.30 13.24 -13.50
N SER A 40 -14.47 12.72 -13.91
CA SER A 40 -15.73 12.91 -13.18
C SER A 40 -15.66 12.36 -11.76
N LEU A 41 -15.07 11.17 -11.59
CA LEU A 41 -14.84 10.55 -10.28
C LEU A 41 -13.92 11.42 -9.42
N SER A 42 -12.82 11.93 -9.97
CA SER A 42 -11.86 12.79 -9.27
C SER A 42 -12.52 14.07 -8.75
N ILE A 43 -13.34 14.72 -9.57
CA ILE A 43 -14.11 15.92 -9.18
C ILE A 43 -15.09 15.58 -8.05
N SER A 44 -15.80 14.45 -8.17
CA SER A 44 -16.78 14.00 -7.17
C SER A 44 -16.14 13.74 -5.80
N ILE A 45 -14.94 13.15 -5.78
CA ILE A 45 -14.17 12.91 -4.55
C ILE A 45 -13.78 14.24 -3.88
N VAL A 46 -13.29 15.22 -4.65
CA VAL A 46 -12.95 16.54 -4.11
C VAL A 46 -14.19 17.21 -3.53
N PHE A 47 -15.32 17.16 -4.24
CA PHE A 47 -16.58 17.71 -3.77
C PHE A 47 -17.05 17.04 -2.47
N LEU A 48 -16.97 15.70 -2.39
CA LEU A 48 -17.30 14.95 -1.19
C LEU A 48 -16.41 15.36 -0.01
N TYR A 49 -15.10 15.51 -0.23
CA TYR A 49 -14.14 15.94 0.79
C TYR A 49 -14.47 17.35 1.31
N LEU A 50 -14.76 18.30 0.42
CA LEU A 50 -15.15 19.66 0.81
C LEU A 50 -16.47 19.69 1.59
N ASN A 51 -17.46 18.91 1.18
CA ASN A 51 -18.73 18.80 1.92
C ASN A 51 -18.53 18.18 3.29
N PHE A 52 -17.70 17.14 3.40
CA PHE A 52 -17.36 16.55 4.68
C PHE A 52 -16.70 17.59 5.60
N LEU A 53 -15.72 18.34 5.11
CA LEU A 53 -15.08 19.41 5.90
C LEU A 53 -16.08 20.50 6.32
N ARG A 54 -17.03 20.85 5.46
CA ARG A 54 -18.09 21.82 5.77
C ARG A 54 -18.99 21.31 6.90
N ILE A 55 -19.46 20.06 6.81
CA ILE A 55 -20.30 19.42 7.84
C ILE A 55 -19.53 19.32 9.16
N LEU A 56 -18.28 18.88 9.10
CA LEU A 56 -17.43 18.73 10.28
C LEU A 56 -17.18 20.07 10.98
N ARG A 57 -16.99 21.16 10.22
CA ARG A 57 -16.87 22.52 10.78
C ARG A 57 -18.18 23.01 11.42
N LYS A 58 -19.33 22.74 10.79
CA LYS A 58 -20.65 23.09 11.37
C LYS A 58 -20.89 22.36 12.70
N ASN A 59 -20.50 21.09 12.78
CA ASN A 59 -20.71 20.26 13.96
C ASN A 59 -19.59 20.38 15.01
N LYS A 60 -18.64 21.31 14.84
CA LYS A 60 -17.52 21.49 15.78
C LYS A 60 -17.97 21.78 17.21
N GLN A 61 -19.12 22.43 17.38
CA GLN A 61 -19.67 22.76 18.70
C GLN A 61 -20.34 21.56 19.40
N HIS A 62 -20.76 20.53 18.65
CA HIS A 62 -21.45 19.36 19.18
C HIS A 62 -20.52 18.13 19.36
N LEU A 63 -19.33 18.17 18.78
CA LEU A 63 -18.36 17.07 18.83
C LEU A 63 -17.29 17.34 19.88
N SER A 64 -16.96 16.32 20.67
CA SER A 64 -15.76 16.34 21.51
C SER A 64 -14.51 16.59 20.64
N SER A 65 -13.59 17.42 21.16
CA SER A 65 -12.36 17.79 20.44
C SER A 65 -11.52 16.56 20.07
N GLY A 66 -11.59 15.48 20.84
CA GLY A 66 -10.94 14.20 20.52
C GLY A 66 -11.52 13.55 19.26
N THR A 67 -12.86 13.42 19.20
CA THR A 67 -13.56 12.82 18.06
C THR A 67 -13.39 13.64 16.78
N TYR A 68 -13.44 14.96 16.88
CA TYR A 68 -13.21 15.88 15.75
C TYR A 68 -11.82 15.66 15.13
N ASN A 69 -10.77 15.63 15.97
CA ASN A 69 -9.41 15.44 15.50
C ASN A 69 -9.19 14.05 14.88
N MET A 70 -9.82 13.01 15.45
CA MET A 70 -9.76 11.66 14.91
C MET A 70 -10.43 11.58 13.53
N GLN A 71 -11.63 12.13 13.36
CA GLN A 71 -12.34 12.15 12.08
C GLN A 71 -11.58 12.95 11.02
N LEU A 72 -10.98 14.09 11.39
CA LEU A 72 -10.16 14.89 10.49
C LEU A 72 -8.90 14.13 10.04
N MET A 73 -8.22 13.42 10.95
CA MET A 73 -7.05 12.61 10.61
C MET A 73 -7.41 11.47 9.66
N LEU A 74 -8.51 10.77 9.92
CA LEU A 74 -8.97 9.66 9.07
C LEU A 74 -9.29 10.15 7.66
N MET A 75 -10.03 11.26 7.53
CA MET A 75 -10.36 11.81 6.22
C MET A 75 -9.15 12.33 5.46
N LYS A 76 -8.17 12.93 6.14
CA LYS A 76 -6.91 13.31 5.52
C LYS A 76 -6.16 12.10 5.00
N ALA A 77 -6.09 11.02 5.79
CA ALA A 77 -5.44 9.78 5.37
C ALA A 77 -6.13 9.18 4.13
N LEU A 78 -7.46 9.10 4.14
CA LEU A 78 -8.25 8.59 3.02
C LEU A 78 -8.05 9.43 1.75
N PHE A 79 -8.03 10.76 1.88
CA PHE A 79 -7.81 11.65 0.74
C PHE A 79 -6.40 11.47 0.15
N ILE A 80 -5.38 11.32 1.00
CA ILE A 80 -4.01 11.06 0.56
C ILE A 80 -3.89 9.69 -0.12
N GLN A 81 -4.53 8.65 0.43
CA GLN A 81 -4.58 7.31 -0.19
C GLN A 81 -5.21 7.38 -1.58
N ILE A 82 -6.37 8.02 -1.70
CA ILE A 82 -7.03 8.19 -3.00
C ILE A 82 -6.17 9.01 -3.98
N ALA A 83 -5.49 10.06 -3.51
CA ALA A 83 -4.60 10.86 -4.36
C ALA A 83 -3.38 10.05 -4.85
N ILE A 84 -2.76 9.26 -3.97
CA ILE A 84 -1.64 8.39 -4.31
C ILE A 84 -2.09 7.27 -5.24
N PHE A 85 -3.22 6.64 -4.96
CA PHE A 85 -3.83 5.63 -5.83
C PHE A 85 -4.15 6.22 -7.20
N GLY A 86 -4.74 7.42 -7.24
CA GLY A 86 -4.99 8.17 -8.46
C GLY A 86 -3.70 8.41 -9.24
N LEU A 87 -2.62 8.85 -8.61
CA LEU A 87 -1.33 9.01 -9.27
C LEU A 87 -0.75 7.69 -9.78
N LEU A 88 -0.77 6.64 -8.97
CA LEU A 88 -0.23 5.32 -9.31
C LEU A 88 -1.07 4.58 -10.36
N LEU A 89 -2.35 4.90 -10.51
CA LEU A 89 -3.24 4.26 -11.49
C LEU A 89 -3.36 5.09 -12.76
N VAL A 90 -3.62 6.39 -12.64
CA VAL A 90 -3.89 7.27 -13.78
C VAL A 90 -2.63 7.47 -14.62
N LEU A 91 -1.45 7.67 -14.03
CA LEU A 91 -0.22 7.90 -14.81
C LEU A 91 0.17 6.70 -15.71
N PRO A 92 0.31 5.46 -15.19
CA PRO A 92 0.70 4.34 -16.04
C PRO A 92 -0.37 3.98 -17.07
N ILE A 93 -1.65 4.12 -16.74
CA ILE A 93 -2.74 3.85 -17.67
C ILE A 93 -2.78 4.90 -18.79
N THR A 94 -2.72 6.19 -18.44
CA THR A 94 -2.73 7.27 -19.45
C THR A 94 -1.47 7.26 -20.30
N SER A 95 -0.30 6.98 -19.72
CA SER A 95 0.95 6.84 -20.49
C SER A 95 0.95 5.62 -21.42
N ALA A 96 0.42 4.48 -20.99
CA ALA A 96 0.25 3.33 -21.87
C ALA A 96 -0.66 3.66 -23.07
N TYR A 97 -1.78 4.36 -22.85
CA TYR A 97 -2.68 4.75 -23.93
C TYR A 97 -2.09 5.81 -24.86
N THR A 98 -1.38 6.82 -24.35
CA THR A 98 -0.72 7.82 -25.21
C THR A 98 0.35 7.17 -26.08
N LEU A 99 1.17 6.27 -25.52
CA LEU A 99 2.15 5.48 -26.28
C LEU A 99 1.51 4.66 -27.42
N THR A 100 0.26 4.21 -27.23
CA THR A 100 -0.51 3.50 -28.26
C THR A 100 -0.84 4.40 -29.45
N LEU A 101 -1.26 5.64 -29.18
CA LEU A 101 -1.58 6.62 -30.23
C LEU A 101 -0.34 6.99 -31.06
N PHE A 102 0.86 6.91 -30.48
CA PHE A 102 2.12 7.13 -31.18
C PHE A 102 2.70 5.87 -31.86
N GLY A 103 1.98 4.73 -31.85
CA GLY A 103 2.37 3.53 -32.58
C GLY A 103 3.50 2.71 -31.95
N PHE A 104 3.72 2.82 -30.63
CA PHE A 104 4.73 2.02 -29.95
C PHE A 104 4.35 0.53 -29.89
N LYS A 105 5.20 -0.32 -30.46
CA LYS A 105 4.95 -1.78 -30.58
C LYS A 105 5.14 -2.59 -29.29
N GLN A 106 5.69 -1.99 -28.23
CA GLN A 106 6.03 -2.68 -26.97
C GLN A 106 4.91 -2.63 -25.91
N MET A 107 3.67 -2.41 -26.34
CA MET A 107 2.46 -2.26 -25.52
C MET A 107 2.29 -3.30 -24.38
N PRO A 108 2.47 -4.62 -24.62
CA PRO A 108 2.29 -5.65 -23.59
C PRO A 108 3.28 -5.55 -22.42
N VAL A 109 4.49 -5.06 -22.68
CA VAL A 109 5.50 -4.90 -21.63
C VAL A 109 5.12 -3.73 -20.72
N PHE A 110 4.67 -2.62 -21.31
CA PHE A 110 4.21 -1.46 -20.55
C PHE A 110 2.94 -1.76 -19.73
N SER A 111 1.99 -2.51 -20.29
CA SER A 111 0.78 -2.91 -19.55
C SER A 111 1.10 -3.84 -18.38
N LEU A 112 2.07 -4.76 -18.55
CA LEU A 112 2.52 -5.64 -17.48
C LEU A 112 3.20 -4.85 -16.35
N ILE A 113 4.06 -3.87 -16.69
CA ILE A 113 4.69 -2.97 -15.72
C ILE A 113 3.63 -2.13 -15.00
N ALA A 114 2.64 -1.60 -15.72
CA ALA A 114 1.53 -0.85 -15.14
C ALA A 114 0.71 -1.69 -14.15
N ILE A 115 0.39 -2.94 -14.50
CA ILE A 115 -0.31 -3.88 -13.61
C ILE A 115 0.55 -4.23 -12.39
N ALA A 116 1.86 -4.41 -12.57
CA ALA A 116 2.77 -4.68 -11.45
C ALA A 116 2.84 -3.50 -10.47
N ILE A 117 2.97 -2.26 -10.98
CA ILE A 117 2.92 -1.04 -10.17
C ILE A 117 1.56 -0.93 -9.48
N LEU A 118 0.47 -1.17 -10.21
CA LEU A 118 -0.86 -1.18 -9.64
C LEU A 118 -0.96 -2.22 -8.52
N GLY A 119 -0.38 -3.42 -8.67
CA GLY A 119 -0.34 -4.44 -7.62
C GLY A 119 0.29 -3.95 -6.31
N THR A 120 1.20 -2.97 -6.36
CA THR A 120 1.84 -2.40 -5.15
C THR A 120 0.97 -1.38 -4.41
N HIS A 121 -0.15 -0.92 -4.98
CA HIS A 121 -0.97 0.15 -4.37
C HIS A 121 -1.46 -0.21 -2.95
N ALA A 122 -1.90 -1.46 -2.74
CA ALA A 122 -2.41 -1.91 -1.45
C ALA A 122 -1.33 -1.86 -0.36
N PHE A 123 -0.07 -2.12 -0.72
CA PHE A 123 1.06 -2.00 0.20
C PHE A 123 1.33 -0.54 0.53
N VAL A 124 1.29 0.35 -0.46
CA VAL A 124 1.44 1.80 -0.25
C VAL A 124 0.32 2.34 0.63
N ASP A 125 -0.93 1.93 0.40
CA ASP A 125 -2.08 2.33 1.21
C ASP A 125 -1.92 1.90 2.67
N PHE A 126 -1.41 0.69 2.90
CA PHE A 126 -1.07 0.20 4.23
C PHE A 126 0.01 1.06 4.91
N CYS A 127 1.08 1.42 4.18
CA CYS A 127 2.13 2.31 4.69
C CYS A 127 1.59 3.70 5.05
N VAL A 128 0.75 4.29 4.18
CA VAL A 128 0.12 5.60 4.41
C VAL A 128 -0.80 5.55 5.63
N LEU A 129 -1.63 4.52 5.76
CA LEU A 129 -2.52 4.35 6.91
C LEU A 129 -1.72 4.20 8.21
N SER A 130 -0.68 3.38 8.18
CA SER A 130 0.23 3.15 9.30
C SER A 130 0.96 4.43 9.71
N TYR A 131 1.33 5.28 8.75
CA TYR A 131 2.03 6.53 9.01
C TYR A 131 1.10 7.63 9.52
N PHE A 132 -0.08 7.83 8.92
CA PHE A 132 -0.95 8.97 9.23
C PHE A 132 -1.88 8.71 10.42
N VAL A 133 -2.41 7.50 10.57
CA VAL A 133 -3.44 7.21 11.58
C VAL A 133 -2.79 6.87 12.92
N ARG A 134 -3.05 7.73 13.91
CA ARG A 134 -2.47 7.61 15.26
C ARG A 134 -2.72 6.24 15.90
N SER A 135 -3.93 5.71 15.78
CA SER A 135 -4.31 4.40 16.34
C SER A 135 -3.45 3.27 15.78
N TYR A 136 -3.09 3.32 14.50
CA TYR A 136 -2.19 2.34 13.88
C TYR A 136 -0.76 2.49 14.38
N ARG A 137 -0.25 3.72 14.53
CA ARG A 137 1.09 3.95 15.12
C ARG A 137 1.19 3.42 16.54
N GLU A 138 0.17 3.67 17.37
CA GLU A 138 0.13 3.19 18.76
C GLU A 138 0.04 1.66 18.80
N TYR A 139 -0.75 1.05 17.90
CA TYR A 139 -0.83 -0.40 17.75
C TYR A 139 0.51 -1.02 17.34
N ILE A 140 1.17 -0.50 16.30
CA ILE A 140 2.48 -0.98 15.82
C ILE A 140 3.53 -0.85 16.92
N LYS A 141 3.57 0.28 17.64
CA LYS A 141 4.46 0.45 18.80
C LYS A 141 4.19 -0.59 19.88
N SER A 142 2.93 -0.90 20.16
CA SER A 142 2.57 -1.93 21.13
C SER A 142 3.04 -3.32 20.69
N LEU A 143 2.95 -3.62 19.39
CA LEU A 143 3.41 -4.87 18.80
C LEU A 143 4.93 -5.01 18.88
N VAL A 144 5.65 -3.96 18.46
CA VAL A 144 7.12 -3.88 18.55
C VAL A 144 7.58 -4.03 19.99
N ASN A 145 6.90 -3.38 20.95
CA ASN A 145 7.23 -3.51 22.37
C ASN A 145 6.96 -4.93 22.90
N LYS A 146 5.90 -5.60 22.46
CA LYS A 146 5.63 -7.01 22.81
C LYS A 146 6.68 -7.95 22.23
N VAL A 147 7.08 -7.74 20.97
CA VAL A 147 8.12 -8.53 20.29
C VAL A 147 9.48 -8.28 20.95
N LYS A 148 9.82 -7.02 21.26
CA LYS A 148 11.04 -6.65 21.99
C LYS A 148 11.07 -7.27 23.40
N LYS A 149 9.93 -7.32 24.10
CA LYS A 149 9.82 -8.02 25.39
C LYS A 149 9.99 -9.54 25.24
N LYS A 150 9.42 -10.15 24.19
CA LYS A 150 9.61 -11.58 23.88
C LYS A 150 11.05 -11.92 23.49
N LEU A 151 11.71 -11.07 22.71
CA LEU A 151 13.10 -11.25 22.26
C LEU A 151 14.12 -10.83 23.35
N GLY A 152 13.73 -9.95 24.26
CA GLY A 152 14.50 -9.49 25.43
C GLY A 152 14.36 -10.37 26.68
N LEU A 153 13.85 -11.61 26.53
CA LEU A 153 13.71 -12.60 27.60
C LEU A 153 14.22 -13.99 27.17
N LYS A 154 15.50 -14.06 26.77
CA LYS A 154 16.29 -15.31 26.86
C LYS A 154 17.78 -15.11 27.24
N VAL A 155 18.28 -13.88 27.38
CA VAL A 155 19.73 -13.65 27.63
C VAL A 155 20.07 -13.50 29.12
N LYS A 156 19.09 -13.29 30.02
CA LYS A 156 19.39 -13.05 31.45
C LYS A 156 19.30 -14.28 32.36
N GLU A 157 18.91 -15.46 31.87
CA GLU A 157 18.71 -16.65 32.72
C GLU A 157 19.74 -17.78 32.52
N VAL A 158 20.63 -17.69 31.52
CA VAL A 158 21.67 -18.72 31.31
C VAL A 158 22.99 -18.38 32.03
N VAL A 159 23.18 -17.13 32.47
CA VAL A 159 24.43 -16.69 33.14
C VAL A 159 24.40 -16.91 34.67
N LEU A 160 23.22 -17.13 35.27
CA LEU A 160 23.12 -17.38 36.72
C LEU A 160 23.16 -18.86 37.12
N THR A 161 23.12 -19.79 36.17
CA THR A 161 23.22 -21.24 36.45
C THR A 161 24.63 -21.81 36.31
N GLN A 162 25.63 -21.00 35.94
CA GLN A 162 27.04 -21.41 35.85
C GLN A 162 27.96 -20.86 36.95
N VAL A 163 27.42 -20.08 37.89
CA VAL A 163 28.17 -19.61 39.07
C VAL A 163 27.44 -20.06 40.35
N ALA A 164 27.16 -21.35 40.45
CA ALA A 164 26.94 -21.99 41.74
C ALA A 164 28.32 -22.52 42.21
N PRO A 165 28.96 -21.88 43.19
CA PRO A 165 30.23 -22.36 43.71
C PRO A 165 30.00 -23.70 44.42
N SER A 166 30.67 -24.74 43.93
CA SER A 166 30.84 -26.01 44.61
C SER A 166 31.58 -25.78 45.94
N THR A 167 30.89 -26.05 47.04
CA THR A 167 31.36 -26.76 48.25
C THR A 167 32.86 -26.73 48.56
N SER A 168 33.23 -26.34 49.78
CA SER A 168 33.76 -27.29 50.77
C SER A 168 34.20 -26.60 52.07
N SER A 169 34.06 -27.36 53.18
CA SER A 169 34.86 -27.35 54.42
C SER A 169 34.96 -26.02 55.19
N ASP A 170 34.56 -25.88 56.45
CA ASP A 170 34.81 -26.78 57.58
C ASP A 170 33.94 -26.40 58.80
N MET A 171 33.47 -27.43 59.51
CA MET A 171 33.13 -27.45 60.94
C MET A 171 34.44 -27.48 61.78
N PRO A 172 34.48 -27.46 63.14
CA PRO A 172 33.43 -27.26 64.14
C PRO A 172 33.85 -26.38 65.36
N SER A 173 32.87 -26.13 66.23
CA SER A 173 33.03 -26.02 67.70
C SER A 173 33.78 -24.82 68.28
N ARG A 174 33.17 -24.15 69.26
CA ARG A 174 33.57 -24.24 70.68
C ARG A 174 32.83 -23.21 71.52
N TYR A 175 32.16 -23.75 72.55
CA TYR A 175 32.10 -23.25 73.94
C TYR A 175 31.47 -21.90 74.30
N ARG A 176 30.52 -22.06 75.24
CA ARG A 176 30.07 -21.20 76.35
C ARG A 176 28.99 -20.17 76.05
#